data_AF-A0A9X8VDH0-F1
#
_entry.id   AF-A0A9X8VDH0-F1
#
_cell.length_a   1.000
_cell.length_b   1.000
_cell.length_c   1.000
_cell.angle_alpha   90.00
_cell.angle_beta   90.00
_cell.angle_gamma   90.00
#
_symmetry.space_group_name_H-M   'P 1'
#
loop_
_entity.id
_entity.type
_entity.pdbx_description
1 polymer ?
#
loop_
_entity_poly.entity_id
_entity_poly.type
_entity_poly.pdbx_seq_one_letter_code
_entity_poly.pdbx_strand_id
1 'polypeptide(L)' 'ATEAIINASRPSLTDFFRELFDTISMQKTGDQYGLPRTFKLSDAALATICNITRDLPHDDLIDAAYVKGTRHCQRRWI' A
#
# COMPACT_ATOMS: atom_id res chain seq x y z
N ALA A 1 -2.31 -6.27 -29.36
CA ALA A 1 -3.23 -6.38 -28.21
C ALA A 1 -2.52 -7.06 -27.04
N THR A 2 -1.45 -6.43 -26.53
CA THR A 2 -0.53 -7.06 -25.54
C THR A 2 -0.24 -6.14 -24.36
N GLU A 3 -0.40 -4.83 -24.53
CA GLU A 3 -0.24 -3.82 -23.46
C GLU A 3 -1.35 -3.90 -22.40
N ALA A 4 -2.58 -4.26 -22.81
CA ALA A 4 -3.72 -4.39 -21.89
C ALA A 4 -3.58 -5.57 -20.92
N ILE A 5 -2.88 -6.64 -21.32
CA ILE A 5 -2.72 -7.86 -20.53
C ILE A 5 -1.64 -7.67 -19.46
N ILE A 6 -0.57 -6.93 -19.79
CA ILE A 6 0.50 -6.59 -18.83
C ILE A 6 -0.02 -5.58 -17.80
N ASN A 7 -0.88 -4.63 -18.20
CA ASN A 7 -1.53 -3.71 -17.25
C ASN A 7 -2.62 -4.38 -16.39
N ALA A 8 -3.29 -5.42 -16.88
CA ALA A 8 -4.29 -6.17 -16.10
C ALA A 8 -3.70 -7.10 -15.04
N SER A 9 -2.42 -7.51 -15.19
CA SER A 9 -1.72 -8.35 -14.20
C SER A 9 -1.07 -7.55 -13.07
N ARG A 10 -1.08 -6.21 -13.12
CA ARG A 10 -0.82 -5.41 -11.94
C ARG A 10 -2.08 -5.56 -11.08
N PRO A 11 -2.07 -6.29 -9.93
CA PRO A 11 -3.15 -6.13 -8.96
C PRO A 11 -3.33 -4.63 -8.77
N SER A 12 -4.57 -4.14 -8.77
CA SER A 12 -4.80 -2.71 -8.78
C SER A 12 -3.99 -2.07 -7.65
N LEU A 13 -3.43 -0.89 -7.88
CA LEU A 13 -2.59 -0.21 -6.90
C LEU A 13 -3.32 -0.09 -5.54
N THR A 14 -4.65 0.02 -5.62
CA THR A 14 -5.62 -0.11 -4.53
C THR A 14 -5.65 -1.49 -3.85
N ASP A 15 -5.70 -2.60 -4.61
CA ASP A 15 -5.65 -3.96 -4.03
C ASP A 15 -4.32 -4.21 -3.30
N PHE A 16 -3.20 -3.73 -3.86
CA PHE A 16 -1.90 -3.80 -3.20
C PHE A 16 -1.90 -3.03 -1.87
N PHE A 17 -2.42 -1.80 -1.87
CA PHE A 17 -2.55 -1.03 -0.64
C PHE A 17 -3.49 -1.71 0.36
N ARG A 18 -4.59 -2.30 -0.10
CA ARG A 18 -5.52 -3.03 0.75
C ARG A 18 -4.83 -4.18 1.46
N GLU A 19 -4.17 -5.06 0.71
CA GLU A 19 -3.48 -6.23 1.24
C GLU A 19 -2.31 -5.84 2.15
N LEU A 20 -1.57 -4.77 1.79
CA LEU A 20 -0.50 -4.22 2.63
C LEU A 20 -1.06 -3.72 3.97
N PHE A 21 -2.15 -2.95 3.95
CA PHE A 21 -2.79 -2.45 5.18
C PHE A 21 -3.35 -3.57 6.03
N ASP A 22 -3.98 -4.58 5.43
CA ASP A 22 -4.53 -5.75 6.12
C ASP A 22 -3.42 -6.59 6.75
N THR A 23 -2.31 -6.80 6.04
CA THR A 23 -1.13 -7.51 6.56
C THR A 23 -0.52 -6.76 7.75
N ILE A 24 -0.31 -5.44 7.62
CA ILE A 24 0.18 -4.62 8.74
C ILE A 24 -0.79 -4.67 9.92
N SER A 25 -2.10 -4.66 9.68
CA SER A 25 -3.12 -4.77 10.72
C SER A 25 -3.09 -6.13 11.42
N MET A 26 -2.96 -7.21 10.66
CA MET A 26 -2.88 -8.58 11.17
C MET A 26 -1.63 -8.79 12.03
N GLN A 27 -0.51 -8.16 11.66
CA GLN A 27 0.74 -8.24 12.41
C GLN A 27 0.73 -7.37 13.69
N LYS A 28 -0.26 -6.49 13.90
CA LYS A 28 -0.41 -5.68 15.12
C LYS A 28 -1.05 -6.47 16.27
N THR A 29 -0.49 -7.63 16.58
CA THR A 29 -1.00 -8.47 17.67
C THR A 29 -0.60 -7.91 19.05
N GLY A 30 0.49 -7.14 19.11
CA GLY A 30 1.09 -6.66 20.36
C GLY A 30 1.85 -7.76 21.13
N ASP A 31 2.12 -8.89 20.48
CA ASP A 31 2.94 -9.96 21.04
C ASP A 31 4.43 -9.62 20.93
N GLN A 32 5.28 -10.39 21.61
CA GLN A 32 6.74 -10.22 21.65
C GLN A 32 7.40 -10.18 20.25
N TYR A 33 6.79 -10.80 19.24
CA TYR A 33 7.28 -10.82 17.85
C TYR A 33 6.37 -10.08 16.87
N GLY A 34 5.26 -9.50 17.37
CA GLY A 34 4.32 -8.75 16.57
C GLY A 34 4.67 -7.26 16.50
N LEU A 35 4.03 -6.54 15.59
CA LEU A 35 4.09 -5.09 15.59
C LEU A 35 3.38 -4.53 16.84
N PRO A 36 3.93 -3.50 17.48
CA PRO A 36 3.23 -2.77 18.52
C PRO A 36 1.85 -2.34 18.03
N ARG A 37 0.81 -2.43 18.87
CA ARG A 37 -0.55 -1.98 18.49
C ARG A 37 -0.60 -0.51 18.07
N THR A 38 0.32 0.29 18.60
CA THR A 38 0.49 1.72 18.28
C THR A 38 1.31 1.97 17.01
N PHE A 39 1.86 0.92 16.37
CA PHE A 39 2.68 1.05 15.17
C PHE A 39 1.88 1.71 14.05
N LYS A 40 2.42 2.79 13.50
CA LYS A 40 1.84 3.50 12.36
C LYS A 40 2.96 3.85 11.41
N LEU A 41 2.82 3.41 10.17
CA LEU A 41 3.63 3.94 9.08
C LEU A 41 3.06 5.28 8.64
N SER A 42 3.95 6.23 8.36
CA SER A 42 3.56 7.47 7.70
C SER A 42 3.21 7.20 6.24
N ASP A 43 2.35 8.04 5.67
CA ASP A 43 1.95 7.94 4.27
C ASP A 43 3.18 8.03 3.33
N ALA A 44 4.21 8.79 3.72
CA ALA A 44 5.48 8.88 3.00
C ALA A 44 6.32 7.59 3.05
N ALA A 45 6.35 6.90 4.20
CA ALA A 45 7.05 5.62 4.31
C ALA A 45 6.35 4.53 3.47
N LEU A 46 5.02 4.52 3.47
CA LEU A 46 4.22 3.63 2.64
C LEU A 46 4.42 3.89 1.14
N ALA A 47 4.45 5.16 0.74
CA ALA A 47 4.76 5.57 -0.63
C ALA A 47 6.14 5.05 -1.06
N THR A 48 7.15 5.21 -0.19
CA THR A 48 8.52 4.73 -0.45
C THR A 48 8.57 3.21 -0.60
N ILE A 49 7.97 2.46 0.32
CA ILE A 49 7.90 0.99 0.24
C ILE A 49 7.21 0.55 -1.06
N CYS A 50 6.12 1.22 -1.43
CA CYS A 50 5.39 0.90 -2.65
C CYS A 50 6.24 1.18 -3.90
N ASN A 51 6.89 2.34 -3.98
CA ASN A 51 7.77 2.71 -5.10
C ASN A 51 8.93 1.72 -5.26
N ILE A 52 9.56 1.28 -4.16
CA ILE A 52 10.64 0.28 -4.19
C ILE A 52 10.10 -1.10 -4.60
N THR A 53 8.97 -1.54 -4.04
CA THR A 53 8.43 -2.90 -4.26
C THR A 53 7.86 -3.06 -5.67
N ARG A 54 7.30 -1.98 -6.24
CA ARG A 54 6.73 -1.97 -7.59
C ARG A 54 7.72 -1.57 -8.68
N ASP A 55 8.90 -1.08 -8.31
CA ASP A 55 9.88 -0.49 -9.23
C ASP A 55 9.22 0.49 -10.21
N LEU A 56 8.46 1.45 -9.66
CA LEU A 56 7.71 2.40 -10.48
C LEU A 56 8.68 3.38 -11.16
N PRO A 57 8.46 3.70 -12.45
CA PRO A 57 9.22 4.74 -13.12
C PRO A 57 8.97 6.09 -12.43
N HIS A 58 9.93 7.02 -12.56
CA HIS A 58 9.92 8.30 -11.86
C HIS A 58 8.63 9.12 -12.09
N ASP A 59 7.99 8.96 -13.25
CA ASP A 59 6.74 9.65 -13.62
C ASP A 59 5.49 9.07 -12.93
N ASP A 60 5.56 7.81 -12.46
CA ASP A 60 4.46 7.10 -11.78
C ASP A 60 4.72 6.94 -10.27
N LEU A 61 5.72 7.65 -9.72
CA LEU A 61 6.03 7.55 -8.29
C LEU A 61 4.81 7.95 -7.47
N ILE A 62 4.44 7.04 -6.56
CA ILE A 62 3.39 7.29 -5.59
C ILE A 62 3.95 8.28 -4.57
N ASP A 63 3.21 9.35 -4.31
CA ASP A 63 3.52 10.31 -3.27
C ASP A 63 2.69 10.06 -2.00
N ALA A 64 3.03 10.78 -0.93
CA ALA A 64 2.29 10.69 0.33
C ALA A 64 0.83 11.16 0.18
N ALA A 65 0.52 12.03 -0.79
CA ALA A 65 -0.84 12.54 -1.01
C ALA A 65 -1.75 11.47 -1.61
N TYR A 66 -1.24 10.68 -2.56
CA TYR A 66 -1.90 9.52 -3.13
C TYR A 66 -2.21 8.47 -2.05
N VAL A 67 -1.22 8.14 -1.21
CA VAL A 67 -1.40 7.18 -0.10
C VAL A 67 -2.44 7.67 0.91
N LYS A 68 -2.45 8.97 1.21
CA LYS A 68 -3.47 9.55 2.08
C LYS A 68 -4.87 9.43 1.48
N GLY A 69 -5.00 9.62 0.17
CA GLY A 69 -6.23 9.43 -0.59
C GLY A 69 -6.73 7.99 -0.55
N THR A 70 -5.85 7.01 -0.81
CA THR A 70 -6.20 5.58 -0.73
C THR A 70 -6.60 5.17 0.69
N ARG A 71 -5.90 5.67 1.72
CA ARG A 71 -6.23 5.42 3.13
C ARG A 71 -7.56 6.03 3.56
N HIS A 72 -7.93 7.19 3.01
CA HIS A 72 -9.24 7.78 3.25
C HIS A 72 -10.34 7.00 2.53
N CYS A 73 -10.08 6.59 1.28
CA CYS A 73 -10.97 5.76 0.49
C CYS A 73 -11.20 4.40 1.16
N GLN A 74 -10.17 3.72 1.67
CA GLN A 74 -10.29 2.42 2.34
C GLN A 74 -11.22 2.43 3.55
N ARG A 75 -11.28 3.53 4.33
CA ARG A 75 -12.26 3.67 5.42
C ARG A 75 -13.72 3.72 4.95
N ARG A 76 -13.96 3.96 3.66
CA ARG A 76 -15.30 3.96 3.05
C ARG A 76 -15.68 2.58 2.49
N TRP A 77 -14.72 1.67 2.33
CA TRP A 77 -14.94 0.31 1.79
C TRP A 77 -15.15 -0.75 2.89
N ILE A 78 -14.84 -0.42 4.14
CA ILE A 78 -15.06 -1.24 5.35
C ILE A 78 -16.35 -0.76 6.00
#